data_AF-A0A4R7IIZ4-F1
#
_entry.id   AF-A0A4R7IIZ4-F1
#
_cell.length_a   1.000
_cell.length_b   1.000
_cell.length_c   1.000
_cell.angle_alpha   90.00
_cell.angle_beta   90.00
_cell.angle_gamma   90.00
#
_symmetry.space_group_name_H-M   'P 1'
#
loop_
_entity.id
_entity.type
_entity.pdbx_description
1 polymer ?
#
loop_
_entity_poly.entity_id
_entity_poly.type
_entity_poly.pdbx_seq_one_letter_code
_entity_poly.pdbx_strand_id
1 'polypeptide(L)' 'MTYATDRLHEEIAYVAYHFHWSLEAILDLEHQDRRRYTDQIASLVTRGTSEG' A
#
# COMPACT_ATOMS: atom_id res chain seq x y z
N MET A 1 5.79 -20.00 10.42
CA MET A 1 4.78 -18.92 10.61
C MET A 1 5.26 -17.70 9.84
N THR A 2 4.99 -17.68 8.54
CA THR A 2 5.42 -16.67 7.56
C THR A 2 4.35 -15.61 7.32
N TYR A 3 3.34 -15.53 8.19
CA TYR A 3 2.20 -14.62 8.08
C TYR A 3 2.60 -13.13 8.09
N ALA A 4 3.71 -12.78 8.76
CA ALA A 4 4.21 -11.40 8.79
C ALA A 4 4.79 -10.98 7.43
N THR A 5 5.45 -11.90 6.71
CA THR A 5 6.04 -11.62 5.40
C THR A 5 5.00 -11.63 4.29
N ASP A 6 3.96 -12.45 4.41
CA ASP A 6 2.86 -12.51 3.43
C ASP A 6 2.07 -11.19 3.43
N ARG A 7 1.71 -10.70 4.62
CA ARG A 7 1.04 -9.41 4.80
C ARG A 7 1.90 -8.22 4.33
N LEU A 8 3.22 -8.32 4.48
CA LEU A 8 4.16 -7.32 3.98
C LEU A 8 4.13 -7.24 2.45
N HIS A 9 4.15 -8.39 1.77
CA HIS A 9 4.07 -8.44 0.30
C HIS A 9 2.75 -7.90 -0.20
N GLU A 10 1.65 -8.15 0.52
CA GLU A 10 0.33 -7.65 0.17
C GLU A 10 0.27 -6.11 0.22
N GLU A 11 0.80 -5.49 1.29
CA GLU A 11 0.92 -4.02 1.41
C GLU A 11 1.76 -3.43 0.26
N ILE A 12 2.90 -4.06 -0.04
CA ILE A 12 3.80 -3.62 -1.10
C ILE A 12 3.11 -3.69 -2.46
N ALA A 13 2.46 -4.82 -2.76
CA ALA A 13 1.75 -5.02 -4.02
C ALA A 13 0.60 -4.01 -4.19
N TYR A 14 -0.12 -3.71 -3.11
CA TYR A 14 -1.21 -2.73 -3.11
C TYR A 14 -0.69 -1.32 -3.43
N VAL A 15 0.39 -0.89 -2.76
CA VAL A 15 1.01 0.43 -3.02
C VAL A 15 1.57 0.48 -4.44
N ALA A 16 2.26 -0.56 -4.89
CA ALA A 16 2.83 -0.64 -6.24
C ALA A 16 1.74 -0.60 -7.32
N TYR A 17 0.60 -1.26 -7.11
CA TYR A 17 -0.51 -1.25 -8.05
C TYR A 17 -1.15 0.13 -8.20
N HIS A 18 -1.29 0.90 -7.11
CA HIS A 18 -1.97 2.19 -7.13
C HIS A 18 -1.06 3.38 -7.47
N PHE A 19 0.19 3.38 -7.01
CA PHE A 19 1.12 4.49 -7.23
C PHE A 19 2.20 4.20 -8.28
N HIS A 20 2.29 2.96 -8.77
CA HIS A 20 3.33 2.52 -9.71
C HIS A 20 4.76 2.80 -9.22
N TRP A 21 4.96 2.85 -7.90
CA TRP A 21 6.28 2.97 -7.31
C TRP A 21 7.08 1.69 -7.47
N SER A 22 8.39 1.85 -7.62
CA SER A 22 9.30 0.70 -7.70
C SER A 22 9.37 -0.02 -6.35
N LEU A 23 9.53 -1.35 -6.39
CA LEU A 23 9.61 -2.19 -5.19
C LEU A 23 10.65 -1.66 -4.19
N GLU A 24 11.82 -1.30 -4.70
CA GLU A 24 12.92 -0.68 -3.96
C GLU A 24 12.51 0.58 -3.20
N ALA A 25 11.77 1.50 -3.84
CA ALA A 25 11.28 2.71 -3.18
C ALA A 25 10.27 2.39 -2.06
N ILE A 26 9.44 1.35 -2.22
CA ILE A 26 8.45 0.95 -1.21
C ILE A 26 9.12 0.20 -0.05
N LEU A 27 10.17 -0.58 -0.33
CA LEU A 27 10.97 -1.26 0.68
C LEU A 27 11.82 -0.30 1.51
N ASP A 28 12.22 0.83 0.94
CA ASP A 28 12.95 1.89 1.64
C ASP A 28 12.07 2.69 2.62
N LEU A 29 10.74 2.64 2.45
CA LEU A 29 9.81 3.30 3.37
C LEU A 29 9.80 2.63 4.74
N GLU A 30 9.74 3.46 5.78
CA GLU A 30 9.49 2.99 7.14
C GLU A 30 8.14 2.26 7.21
N HIS A 31 8.05 1.25 8.10
CA HIS A 31 6.83 0.46 8.25
C HIS A 31 5.61 1.32 8.66
N GLN A 32 5.81 2.46 9.33
CA GLN A 32 4.71 3.40 9.59
C GLN A 32 4.24 4.12 8.33
N ASP A 33 5.15 4.52 7.45
CA ASP A 33 4.82 5.30 6.27
C ASP A 33 4.12 4.44 5.23
N ARG A 34 4.59 3.21 4.99
CA ARG A 34 3.89 2.27 4.10
C ARG A 34 2.44 2.03 4.53
N ARG A 35 2.19 1.86 5.84
CA ARG A 35 0.83 1.71 6.37
C ARG A 35 0.01 2.98 6.18
N ARG A 36 0.60 4.16 6.39
CA ARG A 36 -0.07 5.44 6.13
C ARG A 36 -0.47 5.58 4.67
N TYR A 37 0.42 5.25 3.72
CA TYR A 37 0.08 5.29 2.29
C TYR A 37 -1.03 4.31 1.93
N THR A 38 -0.99 3.09 2.46
CA THR A 38 -2.05 2.09 2.26
C THR A 38 -3.42 2.62 2.71
N ASP A 39 -3.49 3.26 3.89
CA ASP A 39 -4.71 3.86 4.43
C ASP A 39 -5.21 5.05 3.57
N GLN A 40 -4.28 5.89 3.10
CA GLN A 40 -4.61 7.00 2.19
C GLN A 40 -5.20 6.51 0.87
N ILE A 41 -4.62 5.45 0.28
CA ILE A 41 -5.13 4.85 -0.96
C ILE A 41 -6.55 4.32 -0.74
N ALA A 42 -6.79 3.60 0.37
CA ALA A 42 -8.12 3.08 0.68
C ALA A 42 -9.16 4.20 0.84
N SER A 43 -8.80 5.31 1.50
CA SER A 43 -9.64 6.50 1.60
C SER A 43 -9.92 7.14 0.24
N LEU A 44 -8.91 7.25 -0.63
CA LEU A 44 -9.08 7.79 -1.99
C LEU A 44 -10.00 6.92 -2.85
N VAL A 45 -9.80 5.61 -2.84
CA VAL A 45 -10.63 4.65 -3.59
C VAL A 45 -12.07 4.69 -3.10
N THR A 46 -12.29 4.73 -1.79
CA THR A 46 -13.64 4.80 -1.19
C THR A 46 -14.37 6.08 -1.62
N ARG A 47 -13.65 7.22 -1.67
CA ARG A 47 -14.24 8.50 -2.10
C ARG A 47 -14.53 8.52 -3.59
N GLY A 48 -13.56 8.13 -4.42
CA GLY A 48 -13.72 8.10 -5.88
C GLY A 48 -14.79 7.14 -6.37
N THR A 49 -15.02 6.02 -5.65
CA THR A 49 -16.11 5.07 -5.96
C THR A 49 -17.49 5.64 -5.63
N SER A 50 -17.58 6.62 -4.72
CA SER A 50 -18.84 7.25 -4.34
C SER A 50 -19.27 8.37 -5.31
N GLU A 51 -18.40 8.78 -6.22
CA GLU A 51 -18.62 9.89 -7.16
C GLU A 51 -18.82 9.44 -8.63
N GLY A 52 -18.94 8.12 -8.87
CA GLY A 52 -19.19 7.53 -10.20
C GLY A 52 -20.51 6.77 -10.26
#